data_AF-A0A0D2UN95-F1
#
_entry.id   AF-A0A0D2UN95-F1
#
_cell.length_a   1.000
_cell.length_b   1.000
_cell.length_c   1.000
_cell.angle_alpha   90.00
_cell.angle_beta   90.00
_cell.angle_gamma   90.00
#
_symmetry.space_group_name_H-M   'P 1'
#
loop_
_entity.id
_entity.type
_entity.pdbx_description
1 polymer ?
#
loop_
_entity_poly.entity_id
_entity_poly.type
_entity_poly.pdbx_seq_one_letter_code
_entity_poly.pdbx_strand_id
1 'polypeptide(L)'
;MASRRSVRVAVQLSLSEQRAKEAAARAAAEAEQTKQKAPTSKHVVQPSKSEREAARMAERQDDAVELEAKLDALADLVRTSYTGAGISTVCSLPDYRGPDGVWTRLKQGLDAPEMTVPISQVQPSDTHMALATLVHKKIVKHVVSQNCDGLHRRSGIPQERLSEIHGNTFVRTLVASQRPAEAYLLTLRISCHY
;
A
#
# COMPACT_ATOMS: atom_id res chain seq x y z
N MET A 1 55.30 2.63 -70.38
CA MET A 1 55.83 3.28 -69.16
C MET A 1 54.74 4.16 -68.56
N ALA A 2 54.10 3.72 -67.47
CA ALA A 2 53.10 4.54 -66.78
C ALA A 2 53.76 5.84 -66.27
N SER A 3 53.20 6.98 -66.65
CA SER A 3 53.76 8.31 -66.34
C SER A 3 53.87 8.50 -64.82
N ARG A 4 55.00 9.04 -64.36
CA ARG A 4 55.24 9.38 -62.93
C ARG A 4 54.11 10.23 -62.32
N ARG A 5 53.31 10.88 -63.15
CA ARG A 5 52.11 11.64 -62.79
C ARG A 5 50.96 10.75 -62.30
N SER A 6 50.80 9.56 -62.86
CA SER A 6 49.71 8.60 -62.56
C SER A 6 49.90 7.90 -61.21
N VAL A 7 51.14 7.62 -60.81
CA VAL A 7 51.47 7.02 -59.51
C VAL A 7 51.25 8.02 -58.36
N ARG A 8 51.55 9.30 -58.59
CA ARG A 8 51.40 10.37 -57.58
C ARG A 8 49.94 10.65 -57.22
N VAL A 9 49.04 10.57 -58.21
CA VAL A 9 47.59 10.72 -57.99
C VAL A 9 47.02 9.53 -57.23
N ALA A 10 47.44 8.30 -57.54
CA ALA A 10 46.99 7.11 -56.83
C ALA A 10 47.40 7.11 -55.34
N VAL A 11 48.62 7.57 -55.03
CA VAL A 11 49.10 7.69 -53.63
C VAL A 11 48.39 8.84 -52.88
N GLN A 12 48.04 9.94 -53.56
CA GLN A 12 47.27 11.01 -52.91
C GLN A 12 45.83 10.60 -52.61
N LEU A 13 45.20 9.81 -53.48
CA LEU A 13 43.85 9.28 -53.26
C LEU A 13 43.83 8.30 -52.08
N SER A 14 44.78 7.38 -51.99
CA SER A 14 44.84 6.42 -50.86
C SER A 14 45.11 7.08 -49.50
N LEU A 15 45.96 8.13 -49.46
CA LEU A 15 46.19 8.91 -48.24
C LEU A 15 44.97 9.75 -47.84
N SER A 16 44.20 10.25 -48.81
CA SER A 16 42.97 11.00 -48.53
C SER A 16 41.86 10.09 -47.98
N GLU A 17 41.76 8.87 -48.48
CA GLU A 17 40.82 7.84 -47.98
C GLU A 17 41.19 7.38 -46.56
N GLN A 18 42.48 7.20 -46.27
CA GLN A 18 42.96 6.88 -44.92
C GLN A 18 42.64 8.01 -43.94
N ARG A 19 42.91 9.27 -44.32
CA ARG A 19 42.57 10.44 -43.48
C ARG A 19 41.07 10.59 -43.25
N ALA A 20 40.24 10.28 -44.25
CA ALA A 20 38.79 10.29 -44.09
C ALA A 20 38.30 9.21 -43.11
N LYS A 21 38.87 7.99 -43.18
CA LYS A 21 38.56 6.91 -42.24
C LYS A 21 39.00 7.22 -40.82
N GLU A 22 40.18 7.81 -40.64
CA GLU A 22 40.67 8.23 -39.32
C GLU A 22 39.85 9.38 -38.73
N ALA A 23 39.42 10.34 -39.55
CA ALA A 23 38.54 11.43 -39.13
C ALA A 23 37.16 10.90 -38.72
N ALA A 24 36.59 9.95 -39.48
CA ALA A 24 35.33 9.30 -39.15
C ALA A 24 35.44 8.48 -37.84
N ALA A 25 36.55 7.77 -37.64
CA ALA A 25 36.80 7.03 -36.40
C ALA A 25 36.96 7.96 -35.17
N ARG A 26 37.62 9.12 -35.34
CA ARG A 26 37.72 10.14 -34.28
C ARG A 26 36.37 10.79 -33.98
N ALA A 27 35.59 11.13 -35.01
CA ALA A 27 34.23 11.66 -34.82
C ALA A 27 33.31 10.64 -34.14
N ALA A 28 33.42 9.35 -34.45
CA ALA A 28 32.69 8.29 -33.77
C ALA A 28 33.14 8.14 -32.29
N ALA A 29 34.45 8.23 -32.02
CA ALA A 29 34.97 8.20 -30.65
C ALA A 29 34.54 9.42 -29.82
N GLU A 30 34.53 10.62 -30.41
CA GLU A 30 34.03 11.84 -29.76
C GLU A 30 32.51 11.78 -29.51
N ALA A 31 31.73 11.20 -30.43
CA ALA A 31 30.30 10.95 -30.28
C ALA A 31 29.99 9.91 -29.18
N GLU A 32 30.83 8.88 -29.03
CA GLU A 32 30.74 7.91 -27.94
C GLU A 32 31.07 8.56 -26.58
N GLN A 33 32.07 9.44 -26.56
CA GLN A 33 32.51 10.16 -25.36
C GLN A 33 31.49 11.22 -24.91
N THR A 34 30.70 11.78 -25.82
CA THR A 34 29.59 12.70 -25.49
C THR A 34 28.32 11.98 -25.02
N LYS A 35 28.10 10.70 -25.37
CA LYS A 35 26.98 9.89 -24.82
C LYS A 35 27.19 9.47 -23.36
N GLN A 36 28.44 9.47 -22.86
CA GLN A 36 28.78 9.11 -21.48
C GLN A 36 28.84 10.31 -20.52
N LYS A 37 28.78 11.56 -21.00
CA LYS A 37 28.55 12.75 -20.17
C LYS A 37 27.06 13.07 -20.10
N ALA A 38 26.31 12.16 -19.49
CA ALA A 38 25.00 12.49 -18.93
C ALA A 38 25.17 13.65 -17.93
N PRO A 39 24.21 14.58 -17.81
CA PRO A 39 24.28 15.64 -16.81
C PRO A 39 24.45 14.99 -15.43
N THR A 40 25.57 15.32 -14.80
CA THR A 40 25.91 15.00 -13.42
C THR A 40 24.75 15.39 -12.52
N SER A 41 24.22 14.39 -11.81
CA SER A 41 23.22 14.53 -10.76
C SER A 41 21.90 15.17 -11.22
N LYS A 42 20.96 14.35 -11.71
CA LYS A 42 19.61 14.49 -11.17
C LYS A 42 19.77 14.22 -9.68
N HIS A 43 19.99 15.27 -8.89
CA HIS A 43 19.70 15.19 -7.47
C HIS A 43 18.22 14.82 -7.45
N VAL A 44 17.91 13.54 -7.23
CA VAL A 44 16.58 13.15 -6.78
C VAL A 44 16.44 13.90 -5.48
N VAL A 45 15.85 15.09 -5.54
CA VAL A 45 15.55 15.88 -4.37
C VAL A 45 14.68 14.96 -3.54
N GLN A 46 15.28 14.45 -2.48
CA GLN A 46 14.56 13.58 -1.58
C GLN A 46 13.36 14.39 -1.10
N PRO A 47 12.14 13.86 -1.24
CA PRO A 47 10.96 14.63 -0.87
C PRO A 47 11.12 15.06 0.58
N SER A 48 10.83 16.33 0.84
CA SER A 48 10.81 16.89 2.18
C SER A 48 9.89 16.05 3.08
N LYS A 49 10.07 16.15 4.40
CA LYS A 49 9.21 15.44 5.35
C LYS A 49 7.73 15.75 5.11
N SER A 50 7.40 17.00 4.80
CA SER A 50 6.04 17.44 4.48
C SER A 50 5.51 16.83 3.19
N GLU A 51 6.33 16.73 2.13
CA GLU A 51 5.91 16.10 0.87
C GLU A 51 5.69 14.60 1.03
N ARG A 52 6.52 13.90 1.83
CA ARG A 52 6.30 12.48 2.14
C ARG A 52 5.03 12.26 2.97
N GLU A 53 4.79 13.13 3.95
CA GLU A 53 3.56 13.10 4.74
C GLU A 53 2.34 13.35 3.84
N ALA A 54 2.39 14.35 2.97
CA ALA A 54 1.30 14.64 2.03
C ALA A 54 1.06 13.45 1.07
N ALA A 55 2.12 12.88 0.49
CA ALA A 55 2.01 11.72 -0.39
C ALA A 55 1.44 10.48 0.31
N ARG A 56 1.76 10.28 1.60
CA ARG A 56 1.20 9.18 2.41
C ARG A 56 -0.30 9.35 2.70
N MET A 57 -0.76 10.59 2.78
CA MET A 57 -2.14 10.94 3.12
C MET A 57 -3.04 11.07 1.88
N ALA A 58 -2.45 11.17 0.68
CA ALA A 58 -3.20 11.22 -0.56
C ALA A 58 -3.88 9.87 -0.83
N GLU A 59 -5.20 9.89 -1.00
CA GLU A 59 -5.94 8.71 -1.45
C GLU A 59 -5.56 8.37 -2.89
N ARG A 60 -5.44 7.07 -3.16
CA ARG A 60 -5.18 6.53 -4.49
C ARG A 60 -6.26 5.54 -4.85
N GLN A 61 -6.74 5.66 -6.08
CA GLN A 61 -7.69 4.74 -6.69
C GLN A 61 -7.01 4.11 -7.91
N ASP A 62 -6.97 2.78 -7.94
CA ASP A 62 -6.48 2.05 -9.10
C ASP A 62 -7.59 2.02 -10.18
N ASP A 63 -7.19 1.91 -11.45
CA ASP A 63 -8.15 1.70 -12.53
C ASP A 63 -8.74 0.28 -12.49
N ALA A 64 -9.83 0.06 -13.24
CA ALA A 64 -10.56 -1.20 -13.21
C ALA A 64 -9.69 -2.40 -13.62
N VAL A 65 -8.78 -2.22 -14.59
CA VAL A 65 -7.94 -3.33 -15.08
C VAL A 65 -6.87 -3.68 -14.05
N GLU A 66 -6.23 -2.66 -13.46
CA GLU A 66 -5.26 -2.84 -12.38
C GLU A 66 -5.90 -3.46 -11.14
N LEU A 67 -7.10 -3.03 -10.78
CA LEU A 67 -7.84 -3.55 -9.63
C LEU A 67 -8.17 -5.04 -9.78
N GLU A 68 -8.77 -5.44 -10.90
CA GLU A 68 -9.13 -6.85 -11.14
C GLU A 68 -7.90 -7.76 -11.10
N ALA A 69 -6.79 -7.36 -11.74
CA ALA A 69 -5.55 -8.12 -11.72
C ALA A 69 -4.99 -8.31 -10.30
N LYS A 70 -5.12 -7.29 -9.43
CA LYS A 70 -4.72 -7.38 -8.02
C LYS A 70 -5.64 -8.27 -7.20
N LEU A 71 -6.95 -8.27 -7.49
CA LEU A 71 -7.92 -9.11 -6.82
C LEU A 71 -7.69 -10.60 -7.14
N ASP A 72 -7.42 -10.93 -8.40
CA ASP A 72 -7.07 -12.29 -8.81
C ASP A 72 -5.80 -12.77 -8.08
N ALA A 73 -4.75 -11.94 -8.07
CA ALA A 73 -3.53 -12.27 -7.35
C ALA A 73 -3.76 -12.42 -5.83
N LEU A 74 -4.63 -11.59 -5.24
CA LEU A 74 -4.97 -11.66 -3.82
C LEU A 74 -5.74 -12.94 -3.49
N ALA A 75 -6.63 -13.40 -4.37
CA ALA A 75 -7.44 -14.59 -4.16
C ALA A 75 -6.58 -15.84 -3.91
N ASP A 76 -5.44 -15.95 -4.59
CA ASP A 76 -4.49 -17.06 -4.42
C ASP A 76 -3.65 -16.95 -3.15
N LEU A 77 -3.39 -15.73 -2.69
CA LEU A 77 -2.44 -15.44 -1.60
C LEU A 77 -3.08 -15.29 -0.23
N VAL A 78 -4.38 -14.99 -0.15
CA VAL A 78 -5.02 -14.63 1.11
C VAL A 78 -5.07 -15.82 2.08
N ARG A 79 -4.38 -15.66 3.23
CA ARG A 79 -4.33 -16.68 4.30
C ARG A 79 -4.59 -16.10 5.69
N THR A 80 -4.17 -14.86 5.93
CA THR A 80 -4.36 -14.10 7.17
C THR A 80 -4.75 -12.68 6.79
N SER A 81 -5.65 -12.06 7.55
CA SER A 81 -6.07 -10.68 7.31
C SER A 81 -5.63 -9.77 8.45
N TYR A 82 -5.12 -8.59 8.11
CA TYR A 82 -4.82 -7.51 9.04
C TYR A 82 -5.78 -6.36 8.77
N THR A 83 -6.47 -5.89 9.80
CA THR A 83 -7.53 -4.88 9.66
C THR A 83 -7.28 -3.67 10.55
N GLY A 84 -7.81 -2.53 10.10
CA GLY A 84 -7.73 -1.24 10.78
C GLY A 84 -9.02 -0.45 10.54
N ALA A 85 -9.09 0.79 11.06
CA ALA A 85 -10.34 1.55 11.13
C ALA A 85 -10.99 1.82 9.76
N GLY A 86 -10.21 1.77 8.68
CA GLY A 86 -10.69 1.96 7.31
C GLY A 86 -11.82 1.02 6.88
N ILE A 87 -11.91 -0.22 7.41
CA ILE A 87 -13.00 -1.13 7.04
C ILE A 87 -14.34 -0.81 7.74
N SER A 88 -14.30 0.13 8.69
CA SER A 88 -15.45 0.57 9.51
C SER A 88 -15.93 1.97 9.12
N THR A 89 -15.28 2.67 8.19
CA THR A 89 -15.67 4.03 7.74
C THR A 89 -17.05 4.06 7.12
N VAL A 90 -17.37 3.06 6.29
CA VAL A 90 -18.71 2.87 5.70
C VAL A 90 -19.80 2.58 6.75
N CYS A 91 -19.43 2.20 7.96
CA CYS A 91 -20.33 1.94 9.08
C CYS A 91 -20.60 3.20 9.93
N SER A 92 -20.28 4.39 9.44
CA SER A 92 -20.35 5.65 10.20
C SER A 92 -19.39 5.71 11.40
N LEU A 93 -18.31 4.92 11.40
CA LEU A 93 -17.22 5.04 12.37
C LEU A 93 -16.03 5.75 11.70
N PRO A 94 -15.58 6.92 12.20
CA PRO A 94 -14.45 7.59 11.59
C PRO A 94 -13.17 6.76 11.72
N ASP A 95 -12.29 6.87 10.73
CA ASP A 95 -10.93 6.39 10.90
C ASP A 95 -10.09 7.40 11.71
N TYR A 96 -8.82 7.07 11.88
CA TYR A 96 -7.90 7.91 12.65
C TYR A 96 -7.09 8.89 11.79
N ARG A 97 -6.80 8.54 10.52
CA ARG A 97 -5.73 9.17 9.72
C ARG A 97 -6.07 9.31 8.23
N GLY A 98 -7.30 9.05 7.82
CA GLY A 98 -7.78 9.41 6.49
C GLY A 98 -7.93 10.92 6.36
N PRO A 99 -8.42 11.41 5.20
CA PRO A 99 -8.63 12.83 4.94
C PRO A 99 -9.47 13.52 6.03
N ASP A 100 -10.51 12.84 6.50
CA ASP A 100 -11.41 13.28 7.58
C ASP A 100 -11.22 12.49 8.89
N GLY A 101 -10.07 11.83 9.08
CA GLY A 101 -9.79 11.04 10.27
C GLY A 101 -9.68 11.87 11.56
N VAL A 102 -9.92 11.23 12.71
CA VAL A 102 -9.89 11.87 14.04
C VAL A 102 -8.62 12.70 14.25
N TRP A 103 -7.42 12.12 14.03
CA TRP A 103 -6.16 12.83 14.25
C TRP A 103 -5.86 13.84 13.15
N THR A 104 -6.36 13.63 11.93
CA THR A 104 -6.20 14.57 10.81
C THR A 104 -6.91 15.88 11.11
N ARG A 105 -8.18 15.82 11.53
CA ARG A 105 -8.98 16.98 11.90
C ARG A 105 -8.45 17.71 13.13
N LEU A 106 -8.12 16.96 14.19
CA LEU A 106 -7.54 17.56 15.40
C LEU A 106 -6.22 18.29 15.13
N LYS A 107 -5.37 17.77 14.23
CA LYS A 107 -4.12 18.44 13.82
C LYS A 107 -4.39 19.74 13.04
N GLN A 108 -5.53 19.84 12.36
CA GLN A 108 -5.98 21.04 11.65
C GLN A 108 -6.71 22.05 12.57
N GLY A 109 -6.88 21.73 13.86
CA GLY A 109 -7.67 22.55 14.78
C GLY A 109 -9.18 22.42 14.60
N LEU A 110 -9.63 21.38 13.90
CA LEU A 110 -11.04 21.03 13.74
C LEU A 110 -11.46 20.02 14.81
N ASP A 111 -12.76 20.00 15.11
CA ASP A 111 -13.34 18.97 15.98
C ASP A 111 -13.23 17.57 15.35
N ALA A 112 -13.18 16.55 16.22
CA ALA A 112 -13.25 15.17 15.80
C ALA A 112 -14.57 14.89 15.05
N PRO A 113 -14.57 13.95 14.08
CA PRO A 113 -15.79 13.58 13.37
C PRO A 113 -16.87 13.12 14.35
N GLU A 114 -18.07 13.65 14.17
CA GLU A 114 -19.22 13.24 14.98
C GLU A 114 -19.71 11.86 14.53
N MET A 115 -19.97 10.99 15.50
CA MET A 115 -20.63 9.72 15.23
C MET A 115 -22.13 9.94 15.15
N THR A 116 -22.74 9.58 14.02
CA THR A 116 -24.20 9.72 13.79
C THR A 116 -25.02 8.77 14.66
N VAL A 117 -24.44 7.64 15.06
CA VAL A 117 -25.09 6.62 15.88
C VAL A 117 -24.13 6.14 16.99
N PRO A 118 -24.66 5.70 18.14
CA PRO A 118 -23.85 5.04 19.16
C PRO A 118 -23.15 3.80 18.59
N ILE A 119 -21.91 3.54 19.02
CA ILE A 119 -21.12 2.39 18.56
C ILE A 119 -21.83 1.04 18.76
N SER A 120 -22.70 0.95 19.76
CA SER A 120 -23.51 -0.25 20.05
C SER A 120 -24.54 -0.56 18.96
N GLN A 121 -24.96 0.42 18.17
CA GLN A 121 -25.97 0.28 17.12
C GLN A 121 -25.37 0.10 15.72
N VAL A 122 -24.09 0.41 15.55
CA VAL A 122 -23.36 0.27 14.28
C VAL A 122 -23.38 -1.20 13.83
N GLN A 123 -23.67 -1.50 12.56
CA GLN A 123 -23.63 -2.87 12.04
C GLN A 123 -22.31 -3.17 11.32
N PRO A 124 -21.86 -4.45 11.29
CA PRO A 124 -20.68 -4.83 10.52
C PRO A 124 -20.82 -4.51 9.03
N SER A 125 -19.75 -4.04 8.38
CA SER A 125 -19.72 -3.81 6.93
C SER A 125 -19.65 -5.12 6.14
N ASP A 126 -19.86 -5.02 4.82
CA ASP A 126 -19.66 -6.12 3.88
C ASP A 126 -18.26 -6.74 4.00
N THR A 127 -17.22 -5.93 4.26
CA THR A 127 -15.86 -6.45 4.50
C THR A 127 -15.79 -7.33 5.75
N HIS A 128 -16.48 -6.94 6.83
CA HIS A 128 -16.55 -7.76 8.04
C HIS A 128 -17.29 -9.08 7.78
N MET A 129 -18.40 -9.03 7.03
CA MET A 129 -19.19 -10.21 6.68
C MET A 129 -18.47 -11.14 5.70
N ALA A 130 -17.71 -10.58 4.76
CA ALA A 130 -16.86 -11.33 3.85
C ALA A 130 -15.73 -12.04 4.61
N LEU A 131 -15.04 -11.34 5.52
CA LEU A 131 -14.01 -11.95 6.36
C LEU A 131 -14.59 -13.05 7.26
N ALA A 132 -15.76 -12.84 7.86
CA ALA A 132 -16.46 -13.87 8.61
C ALA A 132 -16.69 -15.10 7.74
N THR A 133 -17.21 -14.94 6.53
CA THR A 133 -17.43 -16.04 5.59
C THR A 133 -16.14 -16.76 5.23
N LEU A 134 -15.05 -16.03 4.93
CA LEU A 134 -13.76 -16.62 4.59
C LEU A 134 -13.14 -17.39 5.76
N VAL A 135 -13.31 -16.91 7.00
CA VAL A 135 -12.86 -17.59 8.21
C VAL A 135 -13.65 -18.89 8.44
N HIS A 136 -14.97 -18.86 8.29
CA HIS A 136 -15.81 -20.06 8.42
C HIS A 136 -15.48 -21.11 7.36
N LYS A 137 -15.23 -20.66 6.12
CA LYS A 137 -14.76 -21.52 5.01
C LYS A 137 -13.30 -21.98 5.16
N LYS A 138 -12.59 -21.57 6.22
CA LYS A 138 -11.18 -21.90 6.48
C LYS A 138 -10.20 -21.43 5.39
N ILE A 139 -10.60 -20.45 4.57
CA ILE A 139 -9.75 -19.81 3.57
C ILE A 139 -8.81 -18.84 4.28
N VAL A 140 -9.38 -17.93 5.08
CA VAL A 140 -8.65 -17.09 6.03
C VAL A 140 -8.52 -17.85 7.34
N LYS A 141 -7.29 -18.09 7.78
CA LYS A 141 -6.99 -18.84 9.01
C LYS A 141 -7.18 -18.00 10.25
N HIS A 142 -6.84 -16.71 10.17
CA HIS A 142 -6.84 -15.80 11.32
C HIS A 142 -7.04 -14.35 10.88
N VAL A 143 -7.67 -13.55 11.75
CA VAL A 143 -7.81 -12.10 11.59
C VAL A 143 -7.09 -11.39 12.74
N VAL A 144 -6.21 -10.47 12.41
CA VAL A 144 -5.55 -9.57 13.37
C VAL A 144 -6.15 -8.18 13.18
N SER A 145 -6.74 -7.64 14.24
CA SER A 145 -7.47 -6.38 14.22
C SER A 145 -6.85 -5.36 15.16
N GLN A 146 -6.62 -4.15 14.63
CA GLN A 146 -6.32 -2.95 15.41
C GLN A 146 -7.58 -2.22 15.89
N ASN A 147 -8.77 -2.66 15.46
CA ASN A 147 -10.02 -2.00 15.79
C ASN A 147 -10.51 -2.40 17.18
N CYS A 148 -11.01 -1.41 17.92
CA CYS A 148 -11.68 -1.61 19.21
C CYS A 148 -13.22 -1.63 19.08
N ASP A 149 -13.74 -1.49 17.86
CA ASP A 149 -15.18 -1.33 17.57
C ASP A 149 -16.03 -2.58 17.79
N GLY A 150 -15.41 -3.75 17.96
CA GLY A 150 -16.07 -5.03 18.19
C GLY A 150 -16.90 -5.57 17.03
N LEU A 151 -16.81 -4.96 15.84
CA LEU A 151 -17.60 -5.39 14.68
C LEU A 151 -17.19 -6.75 14.15
N HIS A 152 -15.91 -7.14 14.28
CA HIS A 152 -15.44 -8.50 13.93
C HIS A 152 -16.10 -9.60 14.77
N ARG A 153 -16.27 -9.38 16.09
CA ARG A 153 -16.99 -10.35 16.94
C ARG A 153 -18.46 -10.41 16.55
N ARG A 154 -19.07 -9.25 16.29
CA ARG A 154 -20.49 -9.12 15.93
C ARG A 154 -20.81 -9.66 14.53
N SER A 155 -19.85 -9.70 13.61
CA SER A 155 -19.98 -10.39 12.32
C SER A 155 -19.91 -11.92 12.44
N GLY A 156 -19.62 -12.45 13.64
CA GLY A 156 -19.57 -13.87 13.92
C GLY A 156 -18.19 -14.51 13.76
N ILE A 157 -17.11 -13.73 13.64
CA ILE A 157 -15.76 -14.32 13.61
C ILE A 157 -15.48 -14.99 14.97
N PRO A 158 -15.13 -16.28 15.00
CA PRO A 158 -14.84 -17.00 16.24
C PRO A 158 -13.61 -16.40 16.94
N GLN A 159 -13.69 -16.26 18.27
CA GLN A 159 -12.66 -15.58 19.07
C GLN A 159 -11.29 -16.26 18.97
N GLU A 160 -11.25 -17.58 18.84
CA GLU A 160 -10.02 -18.36 18.66
C GLU A 160 -9.31 -18.07 17.32
N ARG A 161 -9.96 -17.37 16.38
CA ARG A 161 -9.40 -16.94 15.09
C ARG A 161 -9.32 -15.42 14.95
N LEU A 162 -9.46 -14.69 16.05
CA LEU A 162 -9.44 -13.23 16.09
C LEU A 162 -8.47 -12.72 17.17
N SER A 163 -7.53 -11.87 16.76
CA SER A 163 -6.63 -11.17 17.68
C SER A 163 -6.93 -9.68 17.67
N GLU A 164 -7.45 -9.17 18.79
CA GLU A 164 -7.80 -7.75 19.00
C GLU A 164 -6.66 -7.05 19.76
N ILE A 165 -5.69 -6.52 19.03
CA ILE A 165 -4.41 -6.09 19.64
C ILE A 165 -4.50 -4.78 20.43
N HIS A 166 -5.55 -3.99 20.21
CA HIS A 166 -5.83 -2.76 20.96
C HIS A 166 -6.98 -2.93 21.96
N GLY A 167 -7.49 -4.16 22.14
CA GLY A 167 -8.65 -4.46 22.96
C GLY A 167 -9.98 -4.30 22.22
N ASN A 168 -11.09 -4.32 22.97
CA ASN A 168 -12.44 -4.21 22.44
C ASN A 168 -13.32 -3.42 23.43
N THR A 169 -13.99 -2.38 22.94
CA THR A 169 -14.81 -1.46 23.76
C THR A 169 -15.94 -2.16 24.53
N PHE A 170 -16.42 -3.31 24.05
CA PHE A 170 -17.50 -4.07 24.66
C PHE A 170 -17.03 -5.17 25.62
N VAL A 171 -15.72 -5.44 25.67
CA VAL A 171 -15.14 -6.49 26.52
C VAL A 171 -14.52 -5.86 27.76
N ARG A 172 -14.83 -6.42 28.94
CA ARG A 172 -14.20 -6.02 30.21
C ARG A 172 -13.46 -7.22 30.78
N THR A 173 -12.22 -6.99 31.18
CA THR A 173 -11.42 -7.99 31.89
C THR A 173 -11.51 -7.72 33.39
N LEU A 174 -12.01 -8.69 34.15
CA LEU A 174 -11.96 -8.62 35.60
C LEU A 174 -10.52 -8.86 36.04
N VAL A 175 -9.90 -7.85 36.65
CA VAL A 175 -8.61 -8.03 37.32
C VAL A 175 -8.91 -8.50 38.74
N ALA A 176 -9.12 -9.82 38.89
CA ALA A 176 -9.11 -10.43 40.21
C ALA A 176 -7.69 -10.34 40.76
N SER A 177 -7.51 -9.71 41.93
CA SER A 177 -6.26 -9.78 42.67
C SER A 177 -5.93 -11.27 42.95
N GLN A 178 -5.01 -11.82 42.16
CA GLN A 178 -4.38 -13.14 42.29
C GLN A 178 -5.22 -14.27 42.92
N ARG A 179 -6.41 -14.56 42.41
CA ARG A 179 -7.05 -15.87 42.57
C ARG A 179 -7.66 -16.32 41.24
N PRO A 180 -7.56 -17.61 40.86
CA PRO A 180 -7.96 -18.06 39.55
C PRO A 180 -9.48 -17.97 39.43
N ALA A 181 -9.96 -17.03 38.61
CA ALA A 181 -11.37 -16.89 38.31
C ALA A 181 -11.67 -17.66 37.02
N GLU A 182 -12.46 -18.72 37.13
CA GLU A 182 -13.22 -19.25 36.00
C GLU A 182 -14.01 -18.09 35.38
N ALA A 183 -13.86 -17.92 34.07
CA ALA A 183 -14.40 -16.79 33.33
C ALA A 183 -15.93 -16.83 33.31
N TYR A 184 -16.57 -15.95 34.09
CA TYR A 184 -18.00 -15.68 33.96
C TYR A 184 -18.23 -14.83 32.70
N LEU A 185 -18.67 -15.47 31.62
CA LEU A 185 -19.19 -14.79 30.43
C LEU A 185 -20.68 -14.51 30.62
N LEU A 186 -21.04 -13.22 30.71
CA LEU A 186 -22.42 -12.78 30.51
C LEU A 186 -22.71 -12.77 29.01
N THR A 187 -23.15 -13.91 28.50
CA THR A 187 -23.56 -14.05 27.09
C THR A 187 -24.88 -13.32 26.86
N LEU A 188 -24.85 -12.10 26.33
CA LEU A 188 -26.04 -11.52 25.70
C LEU A 188 -26.28 -12.28 24.40
N ARG A 189 -27.22 -13.25 24.43
CA ARG A 189 -27.79 -13.89 23.24
C ARG A 189 -28.52 -12.82 22.42
N ILE A 190 -27.87 -12.27 21.41
CA ILE A 190 -28.57 -11.62 20.30
C ILE A 190 -28.90 -12.74 19.32
N SER A 191 -30.16 -13.15 19.30
CA SER A 191 -30.70 -14.09 18.33
C SER A 191 -30.72 -13.41 16.95
N CYS A 192 -29.74 -13.69 16.10
CA CYS A 192 -29.89 -13.48 14.66
C CYS A 192 -30.68 -14.66 14.11
N HIS A 193 -31.96 -14.44 13.80
CA HIS A 193 -32.69 -15.31 12.90
C HIS A 193 -32.25 -14.98 11.47
N TYR A 194 -31.83 -16.03 10.76
CA TYR A 194 -31.60 -16.04 9.31
C TYR A 194 -32.90 -15.84 8.55
#